data_AF-A0A246NLK0-F1
#
_entry.id   AF-A0A246NLK0-F1
#
_cell.length_a   1.000
_cell.length_b   1.000
_cell.length_c   1.000
_cell.angle_alpha   90.00
_cell.angle_beta   90.00
_cell.angle_gamma   90.00
#
_symmetry.space_group_name_H-M   'P 1'
#
loop_
_entity.id
_entity.type
_entity.pdbx_description
1 polymer ?
#
loop_
_entity_poly.entity_id
_entity_poly.type
_entity_poly.pdbx_seq_one_letter_code
_entity_poly.pdbx_strand_id
1 'polypeptide(L)'
;MDAIKQILIDEIDTLNREERRDNLPRFSFNFLKTHPGLWGVMYLCYGLCVALIFSTEMLGWPAFWFATVFVLVMSFLMLLDINPKYRFEDIDTLDLRVCYNGEWYYVQPVSQQALDKILENPGTPERVRSGIDRLMQQKGEVDFYDVYYLTWGHQRAAKI
;
A
#
# COMPACT_ATOMS: atom_id res chain seq x y z
N MET A 1 -8.93 3.42 -27.37
CA MET A 1 -8.20 3.53 -26.10
C MET A 1 -6.81 2.99 -26.33
N ASP A 2 -5.80 3.62 -25.74
CA ASP A 2 -4.40 3.20 -25.86
C ASP A 2 -4.27 1.75 -25.38
N ALA A 3 -3.75 0.85 -26.21
CA ALA A 3 -3.84 -0.58 -25.94
C ALA A 3 -3.02 -1.00 -24.71
N ILE A 4 -1.95 -0.24 -24.41
CA ILE A 4 -1.13 -0.39 -23.20
C ILE A 4 -1.96 -0.05 -21.95
N LYS A 5 -2.81 0.99 -22.02
CA LYS A 5 -3.69 1.37 -20.91
C LYS A 5 -4.63 0.23 -20.52
N GLN A 6 -5.23 -0.45 -21.50
CA GLN A 6 -6.12 -1.58 -21.25
C GLN A 6 -5.37 -2.74 -20.57
N ILE A 7 -4.18 -3.08 -21.04
CA ILE A 7 -3.36 -4.14 -20.43
C ILE A 7 -3.04 -3.82 -18.95
N LEU A 8 -2.67 -2.57 -18.64
CA LEU A 8 -2.39 -2.17 -17.27
C LEU A 8 -3.64 -2.17 -16.38
N ILE A 9 -4.79 -1.76 -16.91
CA ILE A 9 -6.07 -1.84 -16.18
C ILE A 9 -6.44 -3.28 -15.88
N ASP A 10 -6.33 -4.18 -16.86
CA ASP A 10 -6.65 -5.61 -16.70
C ASP A 10 -5.73 -6.26 -15.66
N GLU A 11 -4.44 -5.90 -15.66
CA GLU A 11 -3.47 -6.36 -14.68
C GLU A 11 -3.81 -5.85 -13.28
N ILE A 12 -4.10 -4.55 -13.12
CA ILE A 12 -4.53 -3.95 -11.86
C ILE A 12 -5.80 -4.64 -11.33
N ASP A 13 -6.78 -4.93 -12.19
CA ASP A 13 -8.00 -5.63 -11.81
C ASP A 13 -7.77 -7.10 -11.45
N THR A 14 -6.74 -7.73 -12.01
CA THR A 14 -6.30 -9.08 -11.64
C THR A 14 -5.64 -9.06 -10.26
N LEU A 15 -4.67 -8.17 -10.04
CA LEU A 15 -4.02 -7.95 -8.74
C LEU A 15 -5.02 -7.61 -7.63
N ASN A 16 -5.97 -6.72 -7.91
CA ASN A 16 -7.01 -6.36 -6.95
C ASN A 16 -7.87 -7.56 -6.54
N ARG A 17 -8.12 -8.50 -7.45
CA ARG A 17 -8.90 -9.72 -7.17
C ARG A 17 -8.08 -10.74 -6.40
N GLU A 18 -6.84 -10.97 -6.81
CA GLU A 18 -5.93 -11.94 -6.18
C GLU A 18 -5.59 -11.53 -4.75
N GLU A 19 -5.25 -10.26 -4.52
CA GLU A 19 -4.91 -9.72 -3.21
C GLU A 19 -6.12 -9.26 -2.39
N ARG A 20 -7.34 -9.42 -2.95
CA ARG A 20 -8.61 -8.98 -2.34
C ARG A 20 -8.57 -7.53 -1.85
N ARG A 21 -8.08 -6.62 -2.69
CA ARG A 21 -8.06 -5.18 -2.44
C ARG A 21 -9.46 -4.59 -2.61
N ASP A 22 -10.24 -4.59 -1.54
CA ASP A 22 -11.65 -4.17 -1.51
C ASP A 22 -11.91 -2.89 -0.72
N ASN A 23 -10.88 -2.20 -0.23
CA ASN A 23 -10.97 -1.04 0.67
C ASN A 23 -11.73 -1.31 1.98
N LEU A 24 -11.97 -2.58 2.33
CA LEU A 24 -12.69 -2.93 3.55
C LEU A 24 -11.72 -3.11 4.73
N PRO A 25 -12.07 -2.64 5.93
CA PRO A 25 -11.28 -2.92 7.13
C PRO A 25 -11.39 -4.40 7.48
N ARG A 26 -10.23 -5.04 7.62
CA ARG A 26 -10.07 -6.46 7.95
C ARG A 26 -9.32 -6.57 9.27
N PHE A 27 -9.74 -7.51 10.10
CA PHE A 27 -8.95 -7.86 11.27
C PHE A 27 -7.72 -8.64 10.85
N SER A 28 -6.55 -8.05 11.06
CA SER A 28 -5.27 -8.66 10.77
C SER A 28 -4.39 -8.63 12.02
N PHE A 29 -3.85 -9.79 12.38
CA PHE A 29 -2.77 -9.88 13.38
C PHE A 29 -1.40 -9.59 12.76
N ASN A 30 -1.39 -9.04 11.53
CA ASN A 30 -0.16 -8.84 10.78
C ASN A 30 0.69 -7.78 11.48
N PHE A 31 0.06 -6.71 11.98
CA PHE A 31 0.75 -5.70 12.78
C PHE A 31 1.50 -6.28 13.98
N LEU A 32 0.87 -7.21 14.71
CA LEU A 32 1.47 -7.85 15.89
C LEU A 32 2.70 -8.71 15.52
N LYS A 33 2.67 -9.37 14.35
CA LYS A 33 3.76 -10.20 13.86
C LYS A 33 4.92 -9.37 13.31
N THR A 34 4.62 -8.30 12.57
CA THR A 34 5.62 -7.46 11.92
C THR A 34 6.28 -6.49 12.91
N HIS A 35 5.52 -5.99 13.89
CA HIS A 35 6.01 -5.00 14.86
C HIS A 35 5.76 -5.41 16.33
N PRO A 36 6.25 -6.59 16.77
CA PRO A 36 6.03 -7.07 18.13
C PRO A 36 6.65 -6.15 19.19
N GLY A 37 7.79 -5.53 18.87
CA GLY A 37 8.45 -4.58 19.77
C GLY A 37 7.63 -3.31 20.01
N LEU A 38 7.01 -2.75 18.96
CA LEU A 38 6.18 -1.55 19.09
C LEU A 38 4.95 -1.84 19.97
N TRP A 39 4.34 -3.02 19.77
CA TRP A 39 3.23 -3.49 20.58
C TRP A 39 3.65 -3.69 22.05
N GLY A 40 4.79 -4.33 22.31
CA GLY A 40 5.32 -4.52 23.65
C GLY A 40 5.61 -3.20 24.38
N VAL A 41 6.24 -2.24 23.70
CA VAL A 41 6.54 -0.91 24.25
C VAL A 41 5.25 -0.17 24.62
N MET A 42 4.21 -0.25 23.80
CA MET A 42 2.92 0.38 24.09
C MET A 42 2.34 -0.11 25.43
N TYR A 43 2.31 -1.43 25.66
CA TYR A 43 1.80 -1.98 26.92
C TYR A 43 2.72 -1.69 28.12
N LEU A 44 4.03 -1.62 27.90
CA LEU A 44 4.97 -1.18 28.92
C LEU A 44 4.69 0.26 29.35
N CYS A 45 4.55 1.19 28.39
CA CYS A 45 4.19 2.57 28.65
C CYS A 45 2.83 2.69 29.35
N TYR A 46 1.85 1.90 28.94
CA TYR A 46 0.55 1.84 29.62
C TYR A 46 0.69 1.41 31.09
N GLY A 47 1.48 0.37 31.38
CA GLY A 47 1.76 -0.05 32.75
C GLY A 47 2.39 1.05 33.61
N LEU A 48 3.34 1.81 33.05
CA LEU A 48 3.94 2.96 33.71
C LEU A 48 2.92 4.09 33.96
N CYS A 49 2.04 4.36 32.99
CA CYS A 49 0.96 5.33 33.16
C CYS A 49 -0.01 4.92 34.27
N VAL A 50 -0.39 3.64 34.35
CA VAL A 50 -1.25 3.12 35.42
C VAL A 50 -0.58 3.29 36.79
N ALA A 51 0.72 2.98 36.90
CA ALA A 51 1.47 3.20 38.14
C ALA A 51 1.45 4.67 38.57
N LEU A 52 1.61 5.61 37.62
CA LEU A 52 1.58 7.06 37.88
C LEU A 52 0.19 7.55 38.29
N ILE A 53 -0.87 7.02 37.67
CA ILE A 53 -2.26 7.35 38.02
C ILE A 53 -2.54 7.00 39.48
N PHE A 54 -2.10 5.83 39.95
CA PHE A 54 -2.32 5.40 41.33
C PHE A 54 -1.29 5.95 42.33
N SER A 55 -0.14 6.45 41.88
CA SER A 55 0.78 7.19 42.75
C SER A 55 0.34 8.64 43.01
N THR A 56 -0.69 9.13 42.29
CA THR A 56 -1.12 10.52 42.33
C THR A 56 -2.54 10.65 42.85
N GLU A 57 -2.75 11.46 43.89
CA GLU A 57 -4.04 11.59 44.57
C GLU A 57 -5.15 12.22 43.71
N MET A 58 -4.79 12.96 42.65
CA MET A 58 -5.72 13.71 41.79
C MET A 58 -6.36 12.89 40.64
N LEU A 59 -5.73 11.82 40.15
CA LEU A 59 -6.18 11.13 38.93
C LEU A 59 -7.16 9.98 39.21
N GLY A 60 -6.82 9.10 40.14
CA GLY A 60 -7.70 8.04 40.64
C GLY A 60 -8.36 7.15 39.56
N TRP A 61 -9.48 6.54 39.94
CA TRP A 61 -10.21 5.58 39.11
C TRP A 61 -10.74 6.10 37.76
N PRO A 62 -11.23 7.35 37.63
CA PRO A 62 -11.71 7.86 36.35
C PRO A 62 -10.62 7.92 35.28
N ALA A 63 -9.42 8.39 35.66
CA ALA A 63 -8.28 8.47 34.74
C ALA A 63 -7.78 7.09 34.31
N PHE A 64 -7.79 6.11 35.22
CA PHE A 64 -7.48 4.72 34.90
C PHE A 64 -8.39 4.20 33.79
N TRP A 65 -9.72 4.26 33.99
CA TRP A 65 -10.67 3.74 32.99
C TRP A 65 -10.55 4.44 31.64
N PHE A 66 -10.34 5.76 31.63
CA PHE A 66 -10.12 6.50 30.39
C PHE A 66 -8.86 6.01 29.66
N ALA A 67 -7.72 5.90 30.37
CA ALA A 67 -6.46 5.43 29.78
C ALA A 67 -6.57 3.98 29.29
N THR A 68 -7.22 3.10 30.06
CA THR A 68 -7.47 1.71 29.68
C THR A 68 -8.30 1.63 28.41
N VAL A 69 -9.43 2.33 28.36
CA VAL A 69 -10.30 2.34 27.17
C VAL A 69 -9.56 2.89 25.97
N PHE A 70 -8.81 3.99 26.14
CA PHE A 70 -8.02 4.58 25.06
C PHE A 70 -7.01 3.58 24.49
N VAL A 71 -6.21 2.92 25.34
CA VAL A 71 -5.23 1.92 24.88
C VAL A 71 -5.93 0.74 24.21
N LEU A 72 -7.04 0.24 24.76
CA LEU A 72 -7.79 -0.85 24.13
C LEU A 72 -8.36 -0.48 22.76
N VAL A 73 -8.88 0.74 22.61
CA VAL A 73 -9.37 1.26 21.32
C VAL A 73 -8.21 1.40 20.34
N MET A 74 -7.08 1.98 20.76
CA MET A 74 -5.90 2.10 19.89
C MET A 74 -5.36 0.73 19.48
N SER A 75 -5.24 -0.22 20.42
CA SER A 75 -4.84 -1.60 20.14
C SER A 75 -5.78 -2.27 19.14
N PHE A 76 -7.08 -2.05 19.27
CA PHE A 76 -8.08 -2.58 18.34
C PHE A 76 -7.96 -1.95 16.95
N LEU A 77 -7.76 -0.63 16.86
CA LEU A 77 -7.55 0.05 15.58
C LEU A 77 -6.27 -0.42 14.89
N MET A 78 -5.20 -0.72 15.64
CA MET A 78 -3.96 -1.29 15.09
C MET A 78 -4.10 -2.73 14.59
N LEU A 79 -5.17 -3.43 14.97
CA LEU A 79 -5.54 -4.74 14.41
C LEU A 79 -6.43 -4.61 13.18
N LEU A 80 -6.88 -3.40 12.84
CA LEU A 80 -7.60 -3.15 11.60
C LEU A 80 -6.60 -2.79 10.51
N ASP A 81 -6.65 -3.57 9.46
CA ASP A 81 -5.84 -3.42 8.26
C ASP A 81 -6.79 -3.16 7.08
N ILE A 82 -6.45 -2.22 6.21
CA ILE A 82 -7.29 -1.86 5.06
C ILE A 82 -6.42 -2.00 3.83
N ASN A 83 -6.76 -2.89 2.91
CA ASN A 83 -6.05 -3.00 1.63
C ASN A 83 -6.74 -2.11 0.58
N PRO A 84 -6.17 -0.93 0.24
CA PRO A 84 -6.77 -0.03 -0.71
C PRO A 84 -6.75 -0.63 -2.12
N LYS A 85 -7.81 -0.38 -2.89
CA LYS A 85 -7.90 -0.83 -4.29
C LYS A 85 -6.97 -0.02 -5.19
N TYR A 86 -6.22 -0.70 -6.03
CA TYR A 86 -5.41 -0.08 -7.08
C TYR A 86 -6.28 0.39 -8.25
N ARG A 87 -5.87 1.51 -8.84
CA ARG A 87 -6.52 2.17 -9.98
C ARG A 87 -5.46 2.78 -10.89
N PHE A 88 -5.71 2.75 -12.19
CA PHE A 88 -4.79 3.31 -13.16
C PHE A 88 -4.61 4.83 -12.98
N GLU A 89 -5.67 5.53 -12.60
CA GLU A 89 -5.66 6.99 -12.42
C GLU A 89 -4.74 7.45 -11.29
N ASP A 90 -4.37 6.53 -10.39
CA ASP A 90 -3.60 6.83 -9.18
C ASP A 90 -2.09 6.53 -9.36
N ILE A 91 -1.64 6.03 -10.53
CA ILE A 91 -0.24 5.61 -10.76
C ILE A 91 0.77 6.75 -10.60
N ASP A 92 0.44 7.96 -11.08
CA ASP A 92 1.33 9.12 -11.01
C ASP A 92 1.03 10.04 -9.81
N THR A 93 0.00 9.72 -9.04
CA THR A 93 -0.39 10.50 -7.86
C THR A 93 0.18 9.91 -6.59
N LEU A 94 0.69 10.78 -5.72
CA LEU A 94 1.12 10.40 -4.39
C LEU A 94 -0.13 10.17 -3.50
N ASP A 95 -0.82 9.03 -3.68
CA ASP A 95 -1.98 8.69 -2.87
C ASP A 95 -1.51 8.20 -1.49
N LEU A 96 -1.74 9.04 -0.47
CA LEU A 96 -1.40 8.77 0.92
C LEU A 96 -2.03 7.47 1.45
N ARG A 97 -3.13 6.99 0.86
CA ARG A 97 -3.79 5.73 1.25
C ARG A 97 -2.92 4.50 0.96
N VAL A 98 -2.27 4.50 -0.19
CA VAL A 98 -1.40 3.42 -0.67
C VAL A 98 -0.03 3.55 0.03
N CYS A 99 0.44 4.79 0.21
CA CYS A 99 1.67 5.11 0.94
C CYS A 99 1.64 4.66 2.42
N TYR A 100 0.49 4.77 3.10
CA TYR A 100 0.34 4.40 4.52
C TYR A 100 0.56 2.90 4.77
N ASN A 101 0.25 2.06 3.78
CA ASN A 101 0.48 0.63 3.85
C ASN A 101 1.88 0.21 3.37
N GLY A 102 2.72 1.17 2.93
CA GLY A 102 4.06 0.90 2.42
C GLY A 102 4.09 0.29 1.02
N GLU A 103 2.96 0.23 0.32
CA GLU A 103 2.86 -0.28 -1.04
C GLU A 103 2.90 0.91 -2.00
N TRP A 104 3.67 0.82 -3.10
CA TRP A 104 3.80 1.91 -4.07
C TRP A 104 3.83 1.34 -5.49
N TYR A 105 3.22 2.03 -6.46
CA TYR A 105 3.36 1.67 -7.88
C TYR A 105 4.79 1.79 -8.41
N TYR A 106 5.67 2.48 -7.66
CA TYR A 106 7.11 2.56 -7.90
C TYR A 106 7.88 1.28 -7.52
N VAL A 107 7.27 0.37 -6.77
CA VAL A 107 7.90 -0.89 -6.32
C VAL A 107 7.03 -2.12 -6.60
N GLN A 108 5.88 -1.92 -7.26
CA GLN A 108 4.99 -3.01 -7.64
C GLN A 108 5.36 -3.47 -9.06
N PRO A 109 5.94 -4.68 -9.20
CA PRO A 109 6.29 -5.20 -10.51
C PRO A 109 5.02 -5.56 -11.29
N VAL A 110 5.05 -5.31 -12.60
CA VAL A 110 4.06 -5.81 -13.55
C VAL A 110 4.34 -7.29 -13.81
N SER A 111 3.31 -8.14 -13.89
CA SER A 111 3.54 -9.56 -14.20
C SER A 111 4.19 -9.73 -15.57
N GLN A 112 4.98 -10.80 -15.73
CA GLN A 112 5.61 -11.12 -17.02
C GLN A 112 4.56 -11.28 -18.14
N GLN A 113 3.40 -11.84 -17.82
CA GLN A 113 2.30 -12.00 -18.81
C GLN A 113 1.78 -10.65 -19.32
N ALA A 114 1.68 -9.64 -18.46
CA ALA A 114 1.27 -8.31 -18.89
C ALA A 114 2.38 -7.60 -19.69
N LEU A 115 3.66 -7.80 -19.34
CA LEU A 115 4.79 -7.30 -20.12
C LEU A 115 4.85 -7.93 -21.52
N ASP A 116 4.68 -9.25 -21.63
CA ASP A 116 4.65 -9.97 -22.91
C ASP A 116 3.52 -9.44 -23.79
N LYS A 117 2.32 -9.24 -23.22
CA LYS A 117 1.19 -8.60 -23.94
C LYS A 117 1.53 -7.20 -24.45
N ILE A 118 2.31 -6.41 -23.70
CA ILE A 118 2.74 -5.07 -24.13
C ILE A 118 3.76 -5.18 -25.27
N LEU A 119 4.72 -6.10 -25.18
CA LEU A 119 5.78 -6.28 -26.18
C LEU A 119 5.22 -6.83 -27.51
N GLU A 120 4.32 -7.81 -27.44
CA GLU A 120 3.69 -8.45 -28.61
C GLU A 120 2.66 -7.54 -29.31
N ASN A 121 2.15 -6.52 -28.61
CA ASN A 121 1.14 -5.64 -29.17
C ASN A 121 1.73 -4.78 -30.32
N PRO A 122 1.17 -4.85 -31.54
CA PRO A 122 1.67 -4.09 -32.69
C PRO A 122 1.52 -2.57 -32.55
N GLY A 123 0.64 -2.10 -31.66
CA GLY A 123 0.45 -0.67 -31.37
C GLY A 123 1.44 -0.07 -30.37
N THR A 124 2.33 -0.87 -29.77
CA THR A 124 3.28 -0.40 -28.77
C THR A 124 4.42 0.40 -29.43
N PRO A 125 4.66 1.66 -29.00
CA PRO A 125 5.77 2.45 -29.51
C PRO A 125 7.12 1.80 -29.22
N GLU A 126 8.05 1.87 -30.18
CA GLU A 126 9.39 1.26 -30.06
C GLU A 126 10.19 1.77 -28.84
N ARG A 127 9.95 3.03 -28.42
CA ARG A 127 10.54 3.60 -27.20
C ARG A 127 10.14 2.83 -25.94
N VAL A 128 8.92 2.28 -25.90
CA VAL A 128 8.39 1.56 -24.75
C VAL A 128 8.99 0.16 -24.72
N ARG A 129 9.03 -0.54 -25.86
CA ARG A 129 9.65 -1.87 -25.99
C ARG A 129 11.12 -1.85 -25.57
N SER A 130 11.91 -0.98 -26.20
CA SER A 130 13.33 -0.82 -25.88
C SER A 130 13.58 -0.38 -24.44
N GLY A 131 12.68 0.43 -23.86
CA GLY A 131 12.73 0.81 -22.45
C GLY A 131 12.47 -0.36 -21.50
N ILE A 132 11.44 -1.18 -21.77
CA ILE A 132 11.11 -2.38 -21.01
C ILE A 132 12.28 -3.38 -21.06
N ASP A 133 12.81 -3.67 -22.24
CA ASP A 133 13.96 -4.58 -22.41
C ASP A 133 15.18 -4.12 -21.61
N ARG A 134 15.46 -2.81 -21.64
CA ARG A 134 16.58 -2.23 -20.87
C ARG A 134 16.36 -2.36 -19.37
N LEU A 135 15.16 -2.08 -18.88
CA LEU A 135 14.83 -2.19 -17.46
C LEU A 135 14.88 -3.65 -16.98
N MET A 136 14.38 -4.59 -17.79
CA MET A 136 14.50 -6.02 -17.51
C MET A 136 15.98 -6.47 -17.43
N GLN A 137 16.85 -5.98 -18.31
CA GLN A 137 18.28 -6.32 -18.28
C GLN A 137 19.03 -5.69 -17.09
N GLN A 138 18.63 -4.48 -16.65
CA GLN A 138 19.32 -3.74 -15.60
C GLN A 138 18.81 -4.08 -14.19
N LYS A 139 17.49 -4.14 -14.01
CA LYS A 139 16.81 -4.30 -12.73
C LYS A 139 16.26 -5.71 -12.52
N GLY A 140 15.93 -6.42 -13.60
CA GLY A 140 15.30 -7.75 -13.56
C GLY A 140 13.77 -7.71 -13.44
N GLU A 141 13.20 -6.54 -13.18
CA GLU A 141 11.76 -6.30 -13.03
C GLU A 141 11.38 -4.94 -13.63
N VAL A 142 10.11 -4.76 -13.96
CA VAL A 142 9.55 -3.51 -14.49
C VAL A 142 8.29 -3.19 -13.70
N ASP A 143 8.27 -2.01 -13.09
CA ASP A 143 7.15 -1.59 -12.25
C ASP A 143 6.04 -0.89 -13.06
N PHE A 144 4.85 -0.80 -12.47
CA PHE A 144 3.72 -0.08 -13.10
C PHE A 144 4.08 1.36 -13.47
N TYR A 145 4.83 2.05 -12.60
CA TYR A 145 5.27 3.41 -12.86
C TYR A 145 6.22 3.50 -14.06
N ASP A 146 7.12 2.53 -14.24
CA ASP A 146 8.09 2.54 -15.35
C ASP A 146 7.37 2.40 -16.69
N VAL A 147 6.43 1.45 -16.80
CA VAL A 147 5.61 1.28 -18.02
C VAL A 147 4.79 2.55 -18.30
N TYR A 148 4.20 3.13 -17.25
CA TYR A 148 3.46 4.37 -17.35
C TYR A 148 4.32 5.53 -17.88
N TYR A 149 5.50 5.73 -17.28
CA TYR A 149 6.41 6.81 -17.63
C TYR A 149 6.98 6.65 -19.05
N LEU A 150 7.30 5.43 -19.48
CA LEU A 150 7.73 5.14 -20.85
C LEU A 150 6.62 5.44 -21.88
N THR A 151 5.36 5.24 -21.49
CA THR A 151 4.22 5.34 -22.40
C THR A 151 3.64 6.75 -22.47
N TRP A 152 3.50 7.46 -21.35
CA TRP A 152 2.85 8.78 -21.27
C TRP A 152 3.73 9.88 -20.66
N GLY A 153 4.93 9.57 -20.17
CA GLY A 153 5.86 10.54 -19.61
C GLY A 153 5.30 11.22 -18.35
N HIS A 154 5.27 12.56 -18.36
CA HIS A 154 4.81 13.39 -17.24
C HIS A 154 3.34 13.82 -17.37
N GLN A 155 2.58 13.20 -18.28
CA GLN A 155 1.13 13.43 -18.31
C GLN A 155 0.50 12.90 -17.02
N ARG A 156 -0.66 13.45 -16.61
CA ARG A 156 -1.37 12.96 -15.43
C ARG A 156 -2.24 11.76 -15.77
N ALA A 157 -2.18 10.68 -14.98
CA ALA A 157 -2.89 9.44 -15.29
C ALA A 157 -4.40 9.66 -15.31
N ALA A 158 -4.90 10.51 -14.40
CA ALA A 158 -6.29 10.94 -14.35
C ALA A 158 -6.80 11.70 -15.60
N LYS A 159 -5.91 12.14 -16.52
CA LYS A 159 -6.28 12.86 -17.75
C LYS A 159 -6.14 12.01 -19.03
N ILE A 160 -5.63 10.79 -18.89
CA ILE A 160 -5.42 9.81 -19.97
C ILE A 160 -6.62 8.86 -19.98
#